data_AF-A0A9X3X0N3-F1
#
_entry.id   AF-A0A9X3X0N3-F1
#
_cell.length_a   1.000
_cell.length_b   1.000
_cell.length_c   1.000
_cell.angle_alpha   90.00
_cell.angle_beta   90.00
_cell.angle_gamma   90.00
#
_symmetry.space_group_name_H-M   'P 1'
#
loop_
_entity.id
_entity.type
_entity.pdbx_description
1 polymer ?
#
loop_
_entity_poly.entity_id
_entity_poly.type
_entity_poly.pdbx_seq_one_letter_code
_entity_poly.pdbx_strand_id
1 'polypeptide(L)'
;MNMKRISMAVCLFVAACGGEDGDSAAPPIAYEDMSFEQRVVFMNDVVMPEMKKVFVAFDPKFETMDCTTCHGNGAIDGTYTMPSPQIEALPATEEAFLEYVKDPEKARWSQFMFDEVMTRMADLLEVAKFDHETAPNGFSCSNCHTHTVEEGPSEAP
;
A
#
# COMPACT_ATOMS: atom_id res chain seq x y z
N MET A 1 44.26 61.31 -31.62
CA MET A 1 44.72 60.38 -32.67
C MET A 1 44.00 59.04 -32.45
N ASN A 2 43.36 58.54 -33.50
CA ASN A 2 42.75 57.20 -33.64
C ASN A 2 41.47 56.88 -32.85
N MET A 3 40.41 57.52 -33.34
CA MET A 3 39.06 57.01 -33.40
C MET A 3 38.99 55.81 -34.35
N LYS A 4 38.42 54.68 -33.90
CA LYS A 4 37.88 53.66 -34.80
C LYS A 4 36.39 53.50 -34.51
N ARG A 5 35.60 54.04 -35.44
CA ARG A 5 34.16 53.87 -35.59
C ARG A 5 33.91 52.51 -36.25
N ILE A 6 32.83 51.83 -35.85
CA ILE A 6 31.86 51.01 -36.62
C ILE A 6 30.84 50.57 -35.54
N SER A 7 29.68 51.20 -35.34
CA SER A 7 28.47 51.34 -36.18
C SER A 7 27.50 50.16 -36.05
N MET A 8 26.28 50.53 -35.60
CA MET A 8 24.97 49.90 -35.79
C MET A 8 24.61 48.58 -35.09
N ALA A 9 23.58 48.65 -34.24
CA ALA A 9 22.22 48.11 -34.47
C ALA A 9 21.55 47.87 -33.09
N VAL A 10 20.57 48.69 -32.68
CA VAL A 10 19.14 48.55 -33.00
C VAL A 10 18.49 47.42 -32.18
N CYS A 11 17.65 47.88 -31.25
CA CYS A 11 16.35 47.34 -30.87
C CYS A 11 16.17 46.28 -29.78
N LEU A 12 15.17 46.64 -28.97
CA LEU A 12 14.08 45.83 -28.42
C LEU A 12 14.29 45.18 -27.05
N PHE A 13 13.56 45.77 -26.11
CA PHE A 13 13.02 45.20 -24.88
C PHE A 13 12.87 43.67 -24.95
N VAL A 14 13.57 42.97 -24.07
CA VAL A 14 13.19 41.64 -23.63
C VAL A 14 12.63 41.79 -22.22
N ALA A 15 11.31 41.97 -22.14
CA ALA A 15 10.56 41.50 -20.98
C ALA A 15 10.57 39.97 -21.05
N ALA A 16 11.58 39.35 -20.44
CA ALA A 16 11.54 37.94 -20.11
C ALA A 16 11.08 37.84 -18.66
N CYS A 17 9.77 37.74 -18.46
CA CYS A 17 9.29 36.94 -17.35
C CYS A 17 9.72 35.51 -17.69
N GLY A 18 10.85 35.10 -17.12
CA GLY A 18 11.28 33.71 -17.16
C GLY A 18 10.16 32.86 -16.60
N GLY A 19 9.74 31.88 -17.40
CA GLY A 19 8.93 30.78 -16.91
C GLY A 19 9.73 30.05 -15.84
N GLU A 20 9.32 30.23 -14.60
CA GLU A 20 9.49 29.21 -13.59
C GLU A 20 8.27 28.30 -13.75
N ASP A 21 8.46 27.19 -14.48
CA ASP A 21 7.60 26.02 -14.42
C ASP A 21 7.66 25.49 -12.98
N GLY A 22 6.94 26.19 -12.10
CA GLY A 22 6.53 25.69 -10.82
C GLY A 22 5.50 24.61 -11.11
N ASP A 23 5.97 23.38 -11.23
CA ASP A 23 5.17 22.19 -10.97
C ASP A 23 4.70 22.27 -9.51
N SER A 24 3.71 23.12 -9.25
CA SER A 24 2.82 22.95 -8.11
C SER A 24 1.90 21.81 -8.49
N ALA A 25 2.44 20.59 -8.49
CA ALA A 25 1.64 19.40 -8.33
C ALA A 25 0.73 19.65 -7.13
N ALA A 26 -0.58 19.50 -7.35
CA ALA A 26 -1.55 19.54 -6.27
C ALA A 26 -1.07 18.59 -5.14
N PRO A 27 -1.30 18.95 -3.87
CA PRO A 27 -0.91 18.06 -2.78
C PRO A 27 -1.53 16.67 -2.99
N PRO A 28 -0.79 15.59 -2.64
CA PRO A 28 -1.29 14.24 -2.80
C PRO A 28 -2.64 14.08 -2.07
N ILE A 29 -3.59 13.43 -2.74
CA ILE A 29 -4.91 13.12 -2.18
C ILE A 29 -4.73 11.99 -1.18
N ALA A 30 -5.28 12.14 0.02
CA ALA A 30 -5.26 11.08 1.03
C ALA A 30 -5.96 9.82 0.48
N TYR A 31 -5.46 8.63 0.82
CA TYR A 31 -5.98 7.37 0.26
C TYR A 31 -7.50 7.19 0.49
N GLU A 32 -8.00 7.66 1.65
CA GLU A 32 -9.42 7.63 1.98
C GLU A 32 -10.29 8.48 1.05
N ASP A 33 -9.73 9.56 0.48
CA ASP A 33 -10.40 10.50 -0.42
C ASP A 33 -10.23 10.15 -1.91
N MET A 34 -9.40 9.16 -2.24
CA MET A 34 -9.19 8.72 -3.62
C MET A 34 -10.44 8.04 -4.21
N SER A 35 -10.74 8.32 -5.47
CA SER A 35 -11.69 7.53 -6.28
C SER A 35 -11.19 6.08 -6.45
N PHE A 36 -12.07 5.20 -6.87
CA PHE A 36 -11.70 3.81 -7.14
C PHE A 36 -10.56 3.71 -8.18
N GLU A 37 -10.66 4.46 -9.28
CA GLU A 37 -9.64 4.49 -10.33
C GLU A 37 -8.30 5.03 -9.81
N GLN A 38 -8.34 6.06 -8.96
CA GLN A 38 -7.15 6.60 -8.32
C GLN A 38 -6.50 5.57 -7.39
N ARG A 39 -7.29 4.80 -6.62
CA ARG A 39 -6.78 3.71 -5.78
C ARG A 39 -6.15 2.60 -6.61
N VAL A 40 -6.74 2.22 -7.75
CA VAL A 40 -6.14 1.20 -8.64
C VAL A 40 -4.77 1.66 -9.13
N VAL A 41 -4.66 2.91 -9.59
CA VAL A 41 -3.37 3.48 -10.03
C VAL A 41 -2.37 3.54 -8.87
N PHE A 42 -2.80 4.03 -7.70
CA PHE A 42 -1.95 4.11 -6.51
C PHE A 42 -1.46 2.72 -6.06
N MET A 43 -2.35 1.73 -6.04
CA MET A 43 -2.01 0.35 -5.70
C MET A 43 -1.00 -0.24 -6.69
N ASN A 44 -1.17 0.02 -7.99
CA ASN A 44 -0.26 -0.50 -9.01
C ASN A 44 1.11 0.20 -9.02
N ASP A 45 1.13 1.52 -8.92
CA ASP A 45 2.34 2.31 -9.16
C ASP A 45 3.15 2.55 -7.89
N VAL A 46 2.52 2.51 -6.72
CA VAL A 46 3.15 2.79 -5.43
C VAL A 46 3.18 1.57 -4.52
N VAL A 47 2.01 0.96 -4.25
CA VAL A 47 1.94 -0.14 -3.26
C VAL A 47 2.57 -1.42 -3.77
N MET A 48 2.21 -1.88 -4.98
CA MET A 48 2.68 -3.15 -5.53
C MET A 48 4.21 -3.23 -5.63
N PRO A 49 4.93 -2.21 -6.13
CA PRO A 49 6.40 -2.26 -6.20
C PRO A 49 7.06 -2.24 -4.81
N GLU A 50 6.53 -1.48 -3.85
CA GLU A 50 7.06 -1.44 -2.49
C GLU A 50 6.81 -2.76 -1.75
N MET A 51 5.59 -3.30 -1.84
CA MET A 51 5.25 -4.58 -1.23
C MET A 51 6.01 -5.73 -1.87
N LYS A 52 6.24 -5.71 -3.18
CA LYS A 52 7.07 -6.70 -3.85
C LYS A 52 8.48 -6.76 -3.27
N LYS A 53 9.11 -5.63 -2.94
CA LYS A 53 10.42 -5.62 -2.29
C LYS A 53 10.37 -6.31 -0.93
N VAL A 54 9.35 -6.01 -0.12
CA VAL A 54 9.14 -6.58 1.21
C VAL A 54 8.93 -8.10 1.14
N PHE A 55 8.03 -8.55 0.27
CA PHE A 55 7.71 -9.97 0.11
C PHE A 55 8.86 -10.78 -0.50
N VAL A 56 9.55 -10.26 -1.53
CA VAL A 56 10.71 -10.94 -2.13
C VAL A 56 11.88 -11.05 -1.15
N ALA A 57 12.10 -10.03 -0.30
CA ALA A 57 13.11 -10.10 0.73
C ALA A 57 12.84 -11.19 1.78
N PHE A 58 11.57 -11.50 2.02
CA PHE A 58 11.15 -12.56 2.94
C PHE A 58 11.15 -13.95 2.30
N ASP A 59 10.65 -14.07 1.06
CA ASP A 59 10.57 -15.32 0.31
C ASP A 59 10.62 -15.04 -1.20
N PRO A 60 11.65 -15.53 -1.93
CA PRO A 60 11.84 -15.22 -3.35
C PRO A 60 10.70 -15.73 -4.24
N LYS A 61 9.82 -16.61 -3.77
CA LYS A 61 8.65 -17.04 -4.54
C LYS A 61 7.72 -15.89 -4.94
N PHE A 62 7.80 -14.75 -4.25
CA PHE A 62 7.00 -13.56 -4.56
C PHE A 62 7.58 -12.68 -5.68
N GLU A 63 8.64 -13.12 -6.37
CA GLU A 63 9.13 -12.43 -7.57
C GLU A 63 8.06 -12.29 -8.65
N THR A 64 7.07 -13.18 -8.65
CA THR A 64 5.93 -13.17 -9.57
C THR A 64 4.63 -12.73 -8.90
N MET A 65 4.68 -12.09 -7.74
CA MET A 65 3.47 -11.60 -7.09
C MET A 65 2.78 -10.53 -7.94
N ASP A 66 1.46 -10.49 -7.82
CA ASP A 66 0.57 -9.59 -8.54
C ASP A 66 -0.65 -9.24 -7.67
N CYS A 67 -1.64 -8.55 -8.27
CA CYS A 67 -2.87 -8.15 -7.57
C CYS A 67 -3.62 -9.32 -6.92
N THR A 68 -3.53 -10.53 -7.48
CA THR A 68 -4.23 -11.73 -6.97
C THR A 68 -3.60 -12.25 -5.67
N THR A 69 -2.34 -11.91 -5.41
CA THR A 69 -1.65 -12.30 -4.17
C THR A 69 -2.34 -11.75 -2.93
N CYS A 70 -2.93 -10.56 -3.04
CA CYS A 70 -3.70 -9.95 -1.96
C CYS A 70 -5.22 -10.08 -2.21
N HIS A 71 -5.69 -9.70 -3.39
CA HIS A 71 -7.13 -9.58 -3.64
C HIS A 71 -7.79 -10.87 -4.14
N GLY A 72 -7.01 -11.92 -4.45
CA GLY A 72 -7.52 -13.16 -5.04
C GLY A 72 -8.36 -12.90 -6.30
N ASN A 73 -9.52 -13.55 -6.36
CA ASN A 73 -10.51 -13.37 -7.44
C ASN A 73 -11.03 -11.93 -7.56
N GLY A 74 -10.95 -11.14 -6.49
CA GLY A 74 -11.31 -9.73 -6.53
C GLY A 74 -10.45 -8.93 -7.52
N ALA A 75 -9.19 -9.32 -7.73
CA ALA A 75 -8.37 -8.72 -8.77
C ALA A 75 -8.80 -9.13 -10.19
N ILE A 76 -9.41 -10.30 -10.35
CA ILE A 76 -9.83 -10.85 -11.65
C ILE A 76 -11.16 -10.23 -12.09
N ASP A 77 -12.12 -10.11 -11.15
CA ASP A 77 -13.42 -9.50 -11.42
C ASP A 77 -13.43 -7.97 -11.32
N GLY A 78 -12.31 -7.38 -10.89
CA GLY A 78 -12.12 -5.94 -10.78
C GLY A 78 -12.77 -5.31 -9.55
N THR A 79 -13.26 -6.10 -8.58
CA THR A 79 -13.79 -5.56 -7.31
C THR A 79 -12.70 -5.21 -6.30
N TYR A 80 -11.55 -5.89 -6.39
CA TYR A 80 -10.43 -5.81 -5.45
C TYR A 80 -10.85 -5.97 -3.98
N THR A 81 -11.91 -6.75 -3.74
CA THR A 81 -12.53 -6.90 -2.41
C THR A 81 -11.53 -7.44 -1.40
N MET A 82 -11.53 -6.82 -0.21
CA MET A 82 -10.78 -7.26 0.96
C MET A 82 -11.70 -7.21 2.19
N PRO A 83 -11.54 -8.11 3.18
CA PRO A 83 -10.56 -9.21 3.24
C PRO A 83 -10.80 -10.28 2.16
N SER A 84 -9.73 -10.92 1.72
CA SER A 84 -9.77 -11.93 0.66
C SER A 84 -9.86 -13.34 1.25
N PRO A 85 -10.87 -14.16 0.86
CA PRO A 85 -10.96 -15.56 1.31
C PRO A 85 -9.89 -16.47 0.68
N GLN A 86 -9.06 -15.94 -0.22
CA GLN A 86 -7.94 -16.65 -0.84
C GLN A 86 -6.60 -16.38 -0.16
N ILE A 87 -6.58 -15.47 0.82
CA ILE A 87 -5.51 -15.39 1.80
C ILE A 87 -5.85 -16.37 2.93
N GLU A 88 -4.83 -17.01 3.51
CA GLU A 88 -4.96 -17.87 4.69
C GLU A 88 -5.86 -17.21 5.75
N ALA A 89 -6.94 -17.89 6.13
CA ALA A 89 -7.82 -17.43 7.20
C ALA A 89 -7.08 -17.51 8.54
N LEU A 90 -7.25 -16.48 9.38
CA LEU A 90 -6.66 -16.44 10.71
C LEU A 90 -7.65 -16.90 11.79
N PRO A 91 -7.18 -17.47 12.91
CA PRO A 91 -8.04 -17.73 14.06
C PRO A 91 -8.78 -16.47 14.53
N ALA A 92 -10.06 -16.62 14.88
CA ALA A 92 -10.91 -15.49 15.28
C ALA A 92 -10.69 -15.01 16.72
N THR A 93 -10.03 -15.81 17.56
CA THR A 93 -9.79 -15.53 18.98
C THR A 93 -8.29 -15.43 19.27
N GLU A 94 -7.94 -14.66 20.29
CA GLU A 94 -6.54 -14.51 20.73
C GLU A 94 -5.97 -15.86 21.18
N GLU A 95 -6.73 -16.64 21.94
CA GLU A 95 -6.32 -17.96 22.42
C GLU A 95 -6.02 -18.92 21.26
N ALA A 96 -6.89 -18.96 20.25
CA ALA A 96 -6.67 -19.79 19.07
C ALA A 96 -5.51 -19.27 18.20
N PHE A 97 -5.30 -17.96 18.13
CA PHE A 97 -4.14 -17.39 17.45
C PHE A 97 -2.83 -17.75 18.15
N LEU A 98 -2.79 -17.70 19.48
CA LEU A 98 -1.63 -18.11 20.28
C LEU A 98 -1.30 -19.60 20.10
N GLU A 99 -2.29 -20.46 19.90
CA GLU A 99 -2.07 -21.86 19.52
C GLU A 99 -1.54 -21.98 18.08
N TYR A 100 -2.14 -21.24 17.14
CA TYR A 100 -1.76 -21.24 15.72
C TYR A 100 -0.28 -20.88 15.51
N VAL A 101 0.23 -19.88 16.24
CA VAL A 101 1.65 -19.47 16.16
C VAL A 101 2.61 -20.37 16.94
N LYS A 102 2.16 -21.47 17.56
CA LYS A 102 3.09 -22.50 18.07
C LYS A 102 3.75 -23.28 16.93
N ASP A 103 3.11 -23.34 15.77
CA ASP A 103 3.76 -23.82 14.55
C ASP A 103 4.85 -22.82 14.12
N PRO A 104 6.12 -23.25 13.97
CA PRO A 104 7.22 -22.34 13.65
C PRO A 104 7.07 -21.60 12.33
N GLU A 105 6.46 -22.23 11.32
CA GLU A 105 6.20 -21.56 10.04
C GLU A 105 5.10 -20.52 10.21
N LYS A 106 4.01 -20.84 10.93
CA LYS A 106 2.96 -19.87 11.24
C LYS A 106 3.48 -18.69 12.06
N ALA A 107 4.34 -18.94 13.04
CA ALA A 107 5.03 -17.88 13.79
C ALA A 107 5.86 -16.98 12.87
N ARG A 108 6.68 -17.57 11.99
CA ARG A 108 7.53 -16.83 11.05
C ARG A 108 6.72 -15.93 10.13
N TRP A 109 5.62 -16.45 9.59
CA TRP A 109 4.72 -15.67 8.74
C TRP A 109 3.96 -14.60 9.52
N SER A 110 3.40 -14.93 10.69
CA SER A 110 2.67 -13.96 11.51
C SER A 110 3.57 -12.80 11.93
N GLN A 111 4.83 -13.06 12.31
CA GLN A 111 5.78 -12.00 12.65
C GLN A 111 6.08 -11.11 11.44
N PHE A 112 6.39 -11.71 10.28
CA PHE A 112 6.63 -10.95 9.05
C PHE A 112 5.41 -10.11 8.62
N MET A 113 4.21 -10.70 8.70
CA MET A 113 2.98 -10.01 8.36
C MET A 113 2.72 -8.82 9.29
N PHE A 114 2.98 -8.98 10.60
CA PHE A 114 2.77 -7.93 11.57
C PHE A 114 3.83 -6.82 11.49
N ASP A 115 5.11 -7.18 11.51
CA ASP A 115 6.22 -6.22 11.57
C ASP A 115 6.41 -5.47 10.26
N GLU A 116 6.35 -6.19 9.13
CA GLU A 116 6.73 -5.63 7.84
C GLU A 116 5.50 -5.29 6.99
N VAL A 117 4.61 -6.26 6.74
CA VAL A 117 3.52 -6.08 5.77
C VAL A 117 2.47 -5.11 6.29
N MET A 118 1.93 -5.35 7.49
CA MET A 118 0.88 -4.53 8.09
C MET A 118 1.39 -3.11 8.34
N THR A 119 2.60 -2.98 8.89
CA THR A 119 3.23 -1.67 9.10
C THR A 119 3.42 -0.92 7.79
N ARG A 120 4.02 -1.55 6.78
CA ARG A 120 4.29 -0.88 5.51
C ARG A 120 3.02 -0.51 4.75
N MET A 121 2.00 -1.36 4.79
CA MET A 121 0.71 -1.04 4.19
C MET A 121 0.06 0.16 4.87
N ALA A 122 0.04 0.21 6.20
CA ALA A 122 -0.53 1.35 6.91
C ALA A 122 0.23 2.65 6.61
N ASP A 123 1.56 2.59 6.57
CA ASP A 123 2.41 3.74 6.26
C ASP A 123 2.20 4.24 4.82
N LEU A 124 2.13 3.34 3.83
CA LEU A 124 1.90 3.70 2.42
C LEU A 124 0.50 4.29 2.19
N LEU A 125 -0.50 3.78 2.91
CA LEU A 125 -1.88 4.25 2.82
C LEU A 125 -2.12 5.49 3.70
N GLU A 126 -1.14 5.88 4.51
CA GLU A 126 -1.23 6.96 5.50
C GLU A 126 -2.42 6.78 6.47
N VAL A 127 -2.69 5.53 6.87
CA VAL A 127 -3.76 5.19 7.81
C VAL A 127 -3.20 4.84 9.18
N ALA A 128 -3.98 5.08 10.23
CA ALA A 128 -3.61 4.66 11.57
C ALA A 128 -3.49 3.14 11.64
N LYS A 129 -2.41 2.64 12.23
CA LYS A 129 -2.28 1.22 12.60
C LYS A 129 -3.20 0.91 13.78
N PHE A 130 -3.70 -0.32 13.86
CA PHE A 130 -4.50 -0.75 14.99
C PHE A 130 -3.73 -0.59 16.29
N ASP A 131 -4.40 0.02 17.27
CA ASP A 131 -3.94 0.18 18.64
C ASP A 131 -5.18 0.12 19.54
N HIS A 132 -5.24 -0.79 20.51
CA HIS A 132 -6.47 -1.03 21.28
C HIS A 132 -6.90 0.17 22.13
N GLU A 133 -5.99 1.10 22.44
CA GLU A 133 -6.23 2.27 23.26
C GLU A 133 -6.58 3.51 22.43
N THR A 134 -5.85 3.73 21.34
CA THR A 134 -5.83 5.01 20.61
C THR A 134 -6.38 4.91 19.19
N ALA A 135 -6.36 3.72 18.58
CA ALA A 135 -6.85 3.48 17.22
C ALA A 135 -7.48 2.07 17.09
N PRO A 136 -8.59 1.78 17.80
CA PRO A 136 -9.18 0.44 17.85
C PRO A 136 -9.79 -0.02 16.52
N ASN A 137 -9.93 0.90 15.54
CA ASN A 137 -10.38 0.61 14.18
C ASN A 137 -9.25 0.82 13.15
N GLY A 138 -8.00 0.93 13.60
CA GLY A 138 -6.86 1.10 12.72
C GLY A 138 -6.60 -0.13 11.83
N PHE A 139 -5.71 0.03 10.86
CA PHE A 139 -5.30 -1.02 9.94
C PHE A 139 -4.70 -2.20 10.71
N SER A 140 -5.22 -3.41 10.45
CA SER A 140 -5.03 -4.62 11.21
C SER A 140 -5.01 -5.86 10.30
N CYS A 141 -4.76 -7.04 10.88
CA CYS A 141 -4.81 -8.32 10.18
C CYS A 141 -6.14 -8.52 9.43
N SER A 142 -7.25 -8.09 10.04
CA SER A 142 -8.62 -8.24 9.52
C SER A 142 -8.89 -7.42 8.25
N ASN A 143 -8.03 -6.44 7.93
CA ASN A 143 -8.14 -5.71 6.67
C ASN A 143 -7.78 -6.58 5.46
N CYS A 144 -7.04 -7.67 5.68
CA CYS A 144 -6.61 -8.57 4.61
C CYS A 144 -7.14 -9.98 4.77
N HIS A 145 -7.09 -10.51 5.99
CA HIS A 145 -7.43 -11.88 6.30
C HIS A 145 -8.91 -12.02 6.68
N THR A 146 -9.53 -13.09 6.22
CA THR A 146 -10.77 -13.58 6.82
C THR A 146 -10.45 -14.29 8.14
N HIS A 147 -11.44 -14.45 9.00
CA HIS A 147 -11.28 -15.21 10.23
C HIS A 147 -11.99 -16.56 10.16
N THR A 148 -11.38 -17.59 10.73
CA THR A 148 -12.01 -18.90 10.86
C THR A 148 -13.24 -18.76 11.74
N VAL A 149 -14.39 -19.24 11.27
CA VAL A 149 -15.56 -19.36 12.12
C VAL A 149 -15.27 -20.43 13.17
N GLU A 150 -15.39 -20.06 14.45
CA GLU A 150 -15.37 -21.03 15.55
C GLU A 150 -16.54 -22.01 15.31
N GLU A 151 -16.25 -23.25 14.92
CA GLU A 151 -17.25 -24.31 15.06
C GLU A 151 -17.41 -24.55 16.57
N GLY A 152 -18.36 -23.83 17.18
CA GLY A 152 -18.90 -24.19 18.48
C GLY A 152 -19.34 -25.67 18.44
N PRO A 153 -19.38 -26.37 19.60
CA PRO A 153 -19.65 -27.79 19.62
C PRO A 153 -20.92 -28.08 18.82
N SER A 154 -20.76 -28.91 17.78
CA SER A 154 -21.86 -29.44 16.98
C SER A 154 -22.92 -29.99 17.94
N GLU A 155 -24.01 -29.25 18.10
CA GLU A 155 -25.25 -29.84 18.60
C GLU A 155 -25.78 -30.70 17.46
N ALA A 156 -25.38 -31.98 17.49
CA ALA A 156 -25.96 -33.02 16.67
C ALA A 156 -27.48 -33.10 16.95
N PRO A 157 -28.30 -33.42 15.94
CA PRO A 157 -29.77 -33.45 16.06
C PRO A 157 -30.29 -34.48 17.06
#